data_AF-A0A849PRY4-F1
#
_entry.id   AF-A0A849PRY4-F1
#
_cell.length_a   1.000
_cell.length_b   1.000
_cell.length_c   1.000
_cell.angle_alpha   90.00
_cell.angle_beta   90.00
_cell.angle_gamma   90.00
#
_symmetry.space_group_name_H-M   'P 1'
#
loop_
_entity.id
_entity.type
_entity.pdbx_description
1 polymer ?
#
loop_
_entity_poly.entity_id
_entity_poly.type
_entity_poly.pdbx_seq_one_letter_code
_entity_poly.pdbx_strand_id
1 'polypeptide(L)'
;MNFLNKNNSEKKHQLKLDVLIDTMKNMGFLTDSRVESAIRKVPRHNFVPESLKNQAYENTPIPIIEKQTISQPSVVSRMTEWLDLKEGQKVLEIGSGSGWQSAILANLVGNGKIFTIERHAKLASFARKNLERLDIKNVTIIHGDGRLGLPEESPFDRIIITAACKRIPDTLMHQLALDGLLIAPVGENIQSLILLRKTSEGFEEIKNQKGYVFVPFL
;
A
#
# COMPACT_ATOMS: atom_id res chain seq x y z
N MET A 1 -9.10 -30.56 7.85
CA MET A 1 -9.88 -29.40 8.35
C MET A 1 -11.20 -29.38 7.58
N ASN A 2 -12.33 -29.60 8.26
CA ASN A 2 -13.63 -29.86 7.60
C ASN A 2 -14.18 -28.63 6.86
N PHE A 3 -14.85 -28.85 5.72
CA PHE A 3 -15.44 -27.83 4.84
C PHE A 3 -16.32 -26.81 5.60
N LEU A 4 -17.10 -27.30 6.57
CA LEU A 4 -17.95 -26.48 7.44
C LEU A 4 -17.16 -25.45 8.27
N ASN A 5 -15.96 -25.80 8.75
CA ASN A 5 -15.11 -24.90 9.54
C ASN A 5 -14.51 -23.79 8.67
N LYS A 6 -14.19 -24.09 7.40
CA LYS A 6 -13.66 -23.08 6.46
C LYS A 6 -14.73 -22.04 6.11
N ASN A 7 -15.96 -22.47 5.85
CA ASN A 7 -17.09 -21.58 5.57
C ASN A 7 -17.44 -20.67 6.76
N ASN A 8 -17.37 -21.20 7.99
CA ASN A 8 -17.60 -20.40 9.20
C ASN A 8 -16.50 -19.37 9.43
N SER A 9 -15.23 -19.71 9.16
CA SER A 9 -14.11 -18.76 9.26
C SER A 9 -14.24 -17.63 8.25
N GLU A 10 -14.60 -17.94 7.00
CA GLU A 10 -14.74 -16.93 5.95
C GLU A 10 -15.88 -15.97 6.24
N LYS A 11 -17.03 -16.50 6.69
CA LYS A 11 -18.16 -15.68 7.13
C LYS A 11 -17.79 -14.75 8.28
N LYS A 12 -16.98 -15.23 9.23
CA LYS A 12 -16.47 -14.40 10.34
C LYS A 12 -15.53 -13.28 9.84
N HIS A 13 -14.66 -13.57 8.87
CA HIS A 13 -13.81 -12.56 8.26
C HIS A 13 -14.61 -11.51 7.51
N GLN A 14 -15.66 -11.91 6.77
CA GLN A 14 -16.53 -10.99 6.06
C GLN A 14 -17.21 -10.01 7.02
N LEU A 15 -17.80 -10.50 8.12
CA LEU A 15 -18.43 -9.64 9.12
C LEU A 15 -17.44 -8.64 9.74
N LYS A 16 -16.21 -9.08 10.02
CA LYS A 16 -15.16 -8.20 10.55
C LYS A 16 -14.72 -7.15 9.53
N LEU A 17 -14.62 -7.54 8.26
CA LEU A 17 -14.33 -6.61 7.17
C LEU A 17 -15.44 -5.56 7.03
N ASP A 18 -16.71 -5.95 7.11
CA ASP A 18 -17.83 -5.01 7.02
C ASP A 18 -17.76 -3.97 8.15
N VAL A 19 -17.54 -4.41 9.39
CA VAL A 19 -17.32 -3.52 10.54
C VAL A 19 -16.11 -2.60 10.34
N LEU A 20 -14.99 -3.11 9.81
CA LEU A 20 -13.80 -2.31 9.51
C LEU A 20 -14.09 -1.23 8.46
N ILE A 21 -14.78 -1.59 7.37
CA ILE A 21 -15.17 -0.65 6.32
C ILE A 21 -16.05 0.46 6.89
N ASP A 22 -17.09 0.12 7.66
CA ASP A 22 -17.97 1.10 8.28
C ASP A 22 -17.22 2.01 9.24
N THR A 23 -16.28 1.44 10.02
CA THR A 23 -15.40 2.21 10.90
C THR A 23 -14.58 3.24 10.11
N MET A 24 -13.92 2.82 9.02
CA MET A 24 -13.12 3.73 8.20
C MET A 24 -13.95 4.82 7.51
N LYS A 25 -15.18 4.49 7.08
CA LYS A 25 -16.13 5.45 6.49
C LYS A 25 -16.58 6.49 7.51
N ASN A 26 -16.98 6.05 8.70
CA ASN A 26 -17.38 6.95 9.80
C ASN A 26 -16.25 7.86 10.26
N MET A 27 -14.99 7.41 10.18
CA MET A 27 -13.81 8.23 10.46
C MET A 27 -13.44 9.18 9.30
N GLY A 28 -14.07 9.06 8.13
CA GLY A 28 -13.72 9.85 6.93
C GLY A 28 -12.38 9.45 6.30
N PHE A 29 -11.91 8.22 6.53
CA PHE A 29 -10.69 7.65 5.93
C PHE A 29 -10.97 6.79 4.70
N LEU A 30 -12.24 6.51 4.42
CA LEU A 30 -12.69 5.80 3.22
C LEU A 30 -13.97 6.46 2.70
N THR A 31 -13.90 7.10 1.54
CA THR A 31 -15.00 7.77 0.85
C THR A 31 -15.11 7.35 -0.63
N ASP A 32 -14.05 6.84 -1.24
CA ASP A 32 -14.04 6.35 -2.62
C ASP A 32 -14.52 4.88 -2.68
N SER A 33 -15.64 4.65 -3.36
CA SER A 33 -16.23 3.33 -3.54
C SER A 33 -15.35 2.36 -4.33
N ARG A 34 -14.46 2.87 -5.21
CA ARG A 34 -13.47 2.05 -5.92
C ARG A 34 -12.44 1.50 -4.95
N VAL A 35 -11.96 2.33 -4.01
CA VAL A 35 -11.01 1.91 -2.97
C VAL A 35 -11.68 0.93 -1.99
N GLU A 36 -12.94 1.18 -1.61
CA GLU A 36 -13.72 0.22 -0.82
C GLU A 36 -13.80 -1.15 -1.53
N SER A 37 -14.16 -1.16 -2.82
CA SER A 37 -14.25 -2.38 -3.63
C SER A 37 -12.92 -3.11 -3.71
N ALA A 38 -11.81 -2.40 -3.91
CA ALA A 38 -10.47 -2.99 -3.96
C ALA A 38 -10.07 -3.63 -2.61
N ILE A 39 -10.32 -2.94 -1.48
CA ILE A 39 -10.06 -3.49 -0.14
C ILE A 39 -10.88 -4.76 0.10
N ARG A 40 -12.15 -4.79 -0.33
CA ARG A 40 -13.01 -5.97 -0.20
C ARG A 40 -12.53 -7.16 -1.02
N LYS A 41 -11.97 -6.92 -2.21
CA LYS A 41 -11.42 -7.99 -3.09
C LYS A 41 -10.06 -8.53 -2.62
N VAL A 42 -9.36 -7.80 -1.76
CA VAL A 42 -8.02 -8.16 -1.28
C VAL A 42 -8.10 -8.55 0.21
N PRO A 43 -8.40 -9.83 0.53
CA PRO A 43 -8.60 -10.29 1.90
C PRO A 43 -7.32 -10.14 2.74
N ARG A 44 -7.29 -9.10 3.58
CA ARG A 44 -6.13 -8.73 4.43
C ARG A 44 -5.60 -9.88 5.27
N HIS A 45 -6.45 -10.82 5.68
CA HIS A 45 -6.05 -12.00 6.47
C HIS A 45 -5.09 -12.95 5.72
N ASN A 46 -4.98 -12.84 4.38
CA ASN A 46 -3.99 -13.59 3.59
C ASN A 46 -2.60 -12.95 3.58
N PHE A 47 -2.46 -11.74 4.13
CA PHE A 47 -1.23 -10.94 4.13
C PHE A 47 -0.62 -10.77 5.53
N VAL A 48 -1.15 -11.46 6.53
CA VAL A 48 -0.67 -11.43 7.92
C VAL A 48 -0.19 -12.82 8.36
N PRO A 49 0.66 -12.92 9.40
CA PRO A 49 1.04 -14.21 9.98
C PRO A 49 -0.18 -15.02 10.43
N GLU A 50 -0.10 -16.35 10.35
CA GLU A 50 -1.22 -17.25 10.67
C GLU A 50 -1.80 -17.01 12.07
N SER A 51 -0.93 -16.78 13.06
CA SER A 51 -1.31 -16.50 14.45
C SER A 51 -2.08 -15.19 14.64
N LEU A 52 -2.00 -14.27 13.68
CA LEU A 52 -2.60 -12.93 13.75
C LEU A 52 -3.79 -12.75 12.80
N LYS A 53 -4.23 -13.80 12.08
CA LYS A 53 -5.39 -13.73 11.18
C LYS A 53 -6.67 -13.24 11.85
N ASN A 54 -6.88 -13.61 13.11
CA ASN A 54 -8.04 -13.16 13.87
C ASN A 54 -8.07 -11.63 14.07
N GLN A 55 -6.92 -10.96 14.05
CA GLN A 55 -6.78 -9.51 14.19
C GLN A 55 -6.70 -8.80 12.84
N ALA A 56 -6.71 -9.53 11.72
CA ALA A 56 -6.44 -8.99 10.39
C ALA A 56 -7.31 -7.80 9.97
N TYR A 57 -8.51 -7.68 10.53
CA TYR A 57 -9.49 -6.63 10.22
C TYR A 57 -9.68 -5.63 11.37
N GLU A 58 -8.78 -5.62 12.35
CA GLU A 58 -8.69 -4.52 13.29
C GLU A 58 -8.06 -3.30 12.59
N ASN A 59 -8.52 -2.09 12.93
CA ASN A 59 -7.97 -0.87 12.34
C ASN A 59 -6.64 -0.47 13.01
N THR A 60 -5.67 -1.37 12.99
CA THR A 60 -4.35 -1.23 13.60
C THR A 60 -3.26 -1.79 12.68
N PRO A 61 -2.00 -1.35 12.80
CA PRO A 61 -0.89 -2.03 12.15
C PRO A 61 -0.63 -3.39 12.82
N ILE A 62 -0.24 -4.40 12.03
CA ILE A 62 0.05 -5.74 12.54
C ILE A 62 1.52 -6.09 12.26
N PRO A 63 2.28 -6.59 13.24
CA PRO A 63 3.66 -7.04 13.02
C PRO A 63 3.77 -8.15 11.97
N ILE A 64 4.79 -8.05 11.13
CA ILE A 64 5.19 -9.09 10.18
C ILE A 64 6.68 -9.41 10.37
N ILE A 65 7.24 -10.27 9.51
CA ILE A 65 8.65 -10.67 9.57
C ILE A 65 9.59 -9.46 9.38
N GLU A 66 10.87 -9.63 9.73
CA GLU A 66 11.92 -8.59 9.56
C GLU A 66 11.64 -7.28 10.31
N LYS A 67 10.89 -7.36 11.43
CA LYS A 67 10.50 -6.22 12.29
C LYS A 67 9.69 -5.14 11.57
N GLN A 68 9.02 -5.50 10.48
CA GLN A 68 8.14 -4.61 9.73
C GLN A 68 6.69 -4.80 10.19
N THR A 69 5.79 -3.96 9.66
CA THR A 69 4.35 -4.05 9.90
C THR A 69 3.58 -4.04 8.58
N ILE A 70 2.42 -4.70 8.55
CA ILE A 70 1.38 -4.34 7.58
C ILE A 70 0.66 -3.10 8.12
N SER A 71 0.55 -2.04 7.30
CA SER A 71 0.02 -0.74 7.71
C SER A 71 -1.43 -0.81 8.21
N GLN A 72 -1.83 0.14 9.05
CA GLN A 72 -3.22 0.31 9.49
C GLN A 72 -4.17 0.45 8.28
N PRO A 73 -5.33 -0.22 8.24
CA PRO A 73 -6.26 -0.16 7.11
C PRO A 73 -6.67 1.26 6.70
N SER A 74 -6.99 2.13 7.67
CA SER A 74 -7.39 3.51 7.37
C SER A 74 -6.25 4.34 6.76
N VAL A 75 -4.99 4.04 7.11
CA VAL A 75 -3.83 4.71 6.51
C VAL A 75 -3.67 4.25 5.05
N VAL A 76 -3.85 2.96 4.78
CA VAL A 76 -3.82 2.41 3.41
C VAL A 76 -4.92 3.00 2.54
N SER A 77 -6.17 3.06 3.04
CA SER A 77 -7.26 3.67 2.29
C SER A 77 -7.00 5.15 2.00
N ARG A 78 -6.57 5.92 3.01
CA ARG A 78 -6.21 7.34 2.86
C ARG A 78 -5.16 7.58 1.80
N MET A 79 -4.06 6.82 1.87
CA MET A 79 -2.96 6.96 0.90
C MET A 79 -3.43 6.63 -0.51
N THR A 80 -4.21 5.56 -0.65
CA THR A 80 -4.72 5.07 -1.93
C THR A 80 -5.72 6.05 -2.55
N GLU A 81 -6.63 6.63 -1.77
CA GLU A 81 -7.58 7.65 -2.25
C GLU A 81 -6.89 8.91 -2.72
N TRP A 82 -5.92 9.40 -1.94
CA TRP A 82 -5.17 10.61 -2.27
C TRP A 82 -4.32 10.44 -3.53
N LEU A 83 -3.86 9.23 -3.79
CA LEU A 83 -3.09 8.91 -4.99
C LEU A 83 -3.94 8.91 -6.26
N ASP A 84 -5.28 8.95 -6.15
CA ASP A 84 -6.24 9.03 -7.26
C ASP A 84 -5.85 8.16 -8.47
N LEU A 85 -5.78 6.85 -8.23
CA LEU A 85 -5.40 5.85 -9.21
C LEU A 85 -6.45 5.74 -10.31
N LYS A 86 -5.97 5.58 -11.55
CA LYS A 86 -6.76 5.36 -12.76
C LYS A 86 -6.35 4.05 -13.41
N GLU A 87 -7.28 3.46 -14.16
CA GLU A 87 -7.02 2.27 -14.94
C GLU A 87 -5.89 2.51 -15.96
N GLY A 88 -5.04 1.50 -16.16
CA GLY A 88 -3.91 1.55 -17.09
C GLY A 88 -2.64 2.20 -16.55
N GLN A 89 -2.67 2.81 -15.36
CA GLN A 89 -1.52 3.50 -14.80
C GLN A 89 -0.37 2.57 -14.39
N LYS A 90 0.85 3.09 -14.50
CA LYS A 90 2.08 2.49 -14.01
C LYS A 90 2.46 3.12 -12.67
N VAL A 91 2.58 2.29 -11.65
CA VAL A 91 2.78 2.72 -10.25
C VAL A 91 4.07 2.14 -9.70
N LEU A 92 4.84 2.97 -9.00
CA LEU A 92 5.97 2.52 -8.19
C LEU A 92 5.58 2.57 -6.70
N GLU A 93 5.67 1.44 -6.02
CA GLU A 93 5.57 1.32 -4.58
C GLU A 93 6.97 1.09 -3.98
N ILE A 94 7.28 1.81 -2.91
CA ILE A 94 8.51 1.61 -2.14
C ILE A 94 8.16 1.05 -0.77
N GLY A 95 8.58 -0.18 -0.51
CA GLY A 95 8.25 -0.96 0.69
C GLY A 95 7.11 -1.94 0.43
N SER A 96 7.40 -3.07 -0.23
CA SER A 96 6.38 -4.10 -0.51
C SER A 96 5.80 -4.70 0.77
N GLY A 97 6.62 -4.90 1.82
CA GLY A 97 6.18 -5.46 3.10
C GLY A 97 5.47 -6.80 2.93
N SER A 98 4.17 -6.83 3.23
CA SER A 98 3.34 -8.03 3.04
C SER A 98 2.79 -8.22 1.62
N GLY A 99 2.79 -7.17 0.79
CA GLY A 99 2.15 -7.13 -0.53
C GLY A 99 0.69 -6.68 -0.53
N TRP A 100 0.11 -6.33 0.63
CA TRP A 100 -1.33 -5.98 0.70
C TRP A 100 -1.66 -4.66 -0.01
N GLN A 101 -0.83 -3.63 0.18
CA GLN A 101 -0.97 -2.36 -0.54
C GLN A 101 -0.78 -2.59 -2.04
N SER A 102 0.27 -3.31 -2.46
CA SER A 102 0.51 -3.67 -3.86
C SER A 102 -0.70 -4.34 -4.50
N ALA A 103 -1.35 -5.27 -3.80
CA ALA A 103 -2.56 -5.96 -4.27
C ALA A 103 -3.77 -5.02 -4.43
N ILE A 104 -3.94 -4.05 -3.54
CA ILE A 104 -5.00 -3.02 -3.65
C ILE A 104 -4.73 -2.12 -4.86
N LEU A 105 -3.49 -1.64 -5.03
CA LEU A 105 -3.08 -0.82 -6.16
C LEU A 105 -3.34 -1.56 -7.49
N ALA A 106 -2.94 -2.84 -7.54
CA ALA A 106 -3.13 -3.72 -8.68
C ALA A 106 -4.60 -3.86 -9.10
N ASN A 107 -5.52 -3.94 -8.15
CA ASN A 107 -6.94 -4.01 -8.45
C ASN A 107 -7.47 -2.70 -9.05
N LEU A 108 -6.98 -1.55 -8.56
CA LEU A 108 -7.42 -0.22 -8.98
C LEU A 108 -6.91 0.17 -10.36
N VAL A 109 -5.68 -0.23 -10.72
CA VAL A 109 -5.11 0.10 -12.05
C VAL A 109 -5.53 -0.88 -13.15
N GLY A 110 -6.17 -2.00 -12.82
CA GLY A 110 -6.66 -2.98 -13.80
C GLY A 110 -5.54 -3.47 -14.72
N ASN A 111 -5.61 -3.13 -16.01
CA ASN A 111 -4.60 -3.47 -17.02
C ASN A 111 -3.26 -2.70 -16.87
N GLY A 112 -3.15 -1.80 -15.89
CA GLY A 112 -1.91 -1.13 -15.51
C GLY A 112 -0.89 -2.06 -14.84
N LYS A 113 0.22 -1.49 -14.36
CA LYS A 113 1.32 -2.24 -13.75
C LYS A 113 1.76 -1.64 -12.43
N ILE A 114 2.03 -2.50 -11.45
CA ILE A 114 2.64 -2.12 -10.18
C ILE A 114 4.05 -2.67 -10.15
N PHE A 115 5.02 -1.80 -9.89
CA PHE A 115 6.38 -2.17 -9.53
C PHE A 115 6.55 -1.87 -8.05
N THR A 116 7.07 -2.82 -7.28
CA THR A 116 7.25 -2.62 -5.85
C THR A 116 8.66 -3.06 -5.43
N ILE A 117 9.35 -2.21 -4.68
CA ILE A 117 10.73 -2.46 -4.24
C ILE A 117 10.74 -2.77 -2.74
N GLU A 118 11.39 -3.88 -2.38
CA GLU A 118 11.58 -4.31 -1.00
C GLU A 118 13.05 -4.60 -0.73
N ARG A 119 13.58 -4.04 0.37
CA ARG A 119 15.00 -4.17 0.75
C ARG A 119 15.31 -5.49 1.44
N HIS A 120 14.31 -6.13 2.04
CA HIS A 120 14.48 -7.40 2.73
C HIS A 120 14.07 -8.58 1.83
N ALA A 121 15.04 -9.37 1.38
CA ALA A 121 14.79 -10.54 0.51
C ALA A 121 13.68 -11.49 1.02
N LYS A 122 13.60 -11.70 2.34
CA LYS A 122 12.55 -12.55 2.93
C LYS A 122 11.16 -11.93 2.84
N LEU A 123 11.03 -10.61 3.01
CA LEU A 123 9.77 -9.89 2.79
C LEU A 123 9.37 -9.86 1.33
N ALA A 124 10.34 -9.64 0.43
CA ALA A 124 10.08 -9.71 -1.02
C ALA A 124 9.53 -11.09 -1.42
N SER A 125 10.10 -12.18 -0.88
CA SER A 125 9.58 -13.53 -1.09
C SER A 125 8.20 -13.75 -0.43
N PHE A 126 7.99 -13.22 0.77
CA PHE A 126 6.70 -13.30 1.48
C PHE A 126 5.58 -12.61 0.70
N ALA A 127 5.80 -11.36 0.25
CA ALA A 127 4.87 -10.62 -0.58
C ALA A 127 4.55 -11.35 -1.88
N ARG A 128 5.57 -11.90 -2.57
CA ARG A 128 5.39 -12.65 -3.82
C ARG A 128 4.45 -13.85 -3.64
N LYS A 129 4.69 -14.64 -2.58
CA LYS A 129 3.83 -15.80 -2.25
C LYS A 129 2.39 -15.38 -1.94
N ASN A 130 2.18 -14.23 -1.29
CA ASN A 130 0.83 -13.75 -0.99
C ASN A 130 0.09 -13.31 -2.26
N LEU A 131 0.76 -12.63 -3.18
CA LEU A 131 0.20 -12.19 -4.46
C LEU A 131 -0.11 -13.38 -5.38
N GLU A 132 0.79 -14.36 -5.47
CA GLU A 132 0.60 -15.60 -6.25
C GLU A 132 -0.65 -16.37 -5.81
N ARG A 133 -0.91 -16.44 -4.50
CA ARG A 133 -2.12 -17.11 -3.95
C ARG A 133 -3.44 -16.45 -4.38
N LEU A 134 -3.41 -15.17 -4.75
CA LEU A 134 -4.57 -14.42 -5.20
C LEU A 134 -4.60 -14.24 -6.74
N ASP A 135 -3.72 -14.92 -7.46
CA ASP A 135 -3.58 -14.82 -8.92
C ASP A 135 -3.37 -13.37 -9.42
N ILE A 136 -2.69 -12.53 -8.62
CA ILE A 136 -2.39 -11.15 -8.97
C ILE A 136 -1.14 -11.12 -9.87
N LYS A 137 -1.33 -10.78 -11.14
CA LYS A 137 -0.30 -10.91 -12.19
C LYS A 137 0.36 -9.59 -12.60
N ASN A 138 -0.27 -8.47 -12.30
CA ASN A 138 0.20 -7.14 -12.70
C ASN A 138 1.06 -6.45 -11.62
N VAL A 139 1.65 -7.23 -10.71
CA VAL A 139 2.60 -6.74 -9.70
C VAL A 139 3.96 -7.39 -9.90
N THR A 140 5.00 -6.58 -10.05
CA THR A 140 6.40 -7.02 -10.09
C THR A 140 7.08 -6.62 -8.80
N ILE A 141 7.53 -7.60 -8.01
CA ILE A 141 8.34 -7.37 -6.80
C ILE A 141 9.82 -7.43 -7.16
N ILE A 142 10.52 -6.34 -6.87
CA ILE A 142 11.98 -6.19 -6.98
C ILE A 142 12.58 -6.24 -5.57
N HIS A 143 13.59 -7.09 -5.38
CA HIS A 143 14.44 -7.02 -4.20
C HIS A 143 15.56 -6.00 -4.46
N GLY A 144 15.58 -4.89 -3.73
CA GLY A 144 16.53 -3.82 -3.99
C GLY A 144 16.40 -2.62 -3.07
N ASP A 145 17.21 -1.61 -3.33
CA ASP A 145 17.20 -0.35 -2.58
C ASP A 145 16.16 0.60 -3.15
N GLY A 146 15.07 0.80 -2.40
CA GLY A 146 13.98 1.68 -2.81
C GLY A 146 14.38 3.16 -2.96
N ARG A 147 15.52 3.59 -2.41
CA ARG A 147 16.04 4.96 -2.58
C ARG A 147 16.47 5.22 -4.02
N LEU A 148 16.80 4.18 -4.78
CA LEU A 148 17.20 4.31 -6.18
C LEU A 148 15.99 4.36 -7.12
N GLY A 149 14.80 3.97 -6.65
CA GLY A 149 13.64 3.75 -7.50
C GLY A 149 13.90 2.64 -8.52
N LEU A 150 13.30 2.77 -9.69
CA LEU A 150 13.42 1.84 -10.81
C LEU A 150 13.56 2.62 -12.13
N PRO A 151 14.74 3.25 -12.39
CA PRO A 151 14.94 4.14 -13.52
C PRO A 151 14.59 3.54 -14.89
N GLU A 152 14.84 2.24 -15.08
CA GLU A 152 14.57 1.48 -16.30
C GLU A 152 13.09 1.37 -16.65
N GLU A 153 12.20 1.52 -15.65
CA GLU A 153 10.75 1.51 -15.83
C GLU A 153 10.15 2.91 -15.66
N SER A 154 10.96 3.95 -15.51
CA SER A 154 10.48 5.33 -15.43
C SER A 154 9.96 5.84 -16.79
N PRO A 155 9.08 6.86 -16.83
CA PRO A 155 8.45 7.53 -15.68
C PRO A 155 7.22 6.77 -15.15
N PHE A 156 6.85 7.03 -13.90
CA PHE A 156 5.67 6.47 -13.23
C PHE A 156 4.53 7.49 -13.12
N ASP A 157 3.29 7.06 -13.33
CA ASP A 157 2.11 7.92 -13.14
C ASP A 157 1.88 8.22 -11.67
N ARG A 158 2.20 7.25 -10.80
CA ARG A 158 2.03 7.34 -9.36
C ARG A 158 3.22 6.73 -8.63
N ILE A 159 3.62 7.36 -7.53
CA ILE A 159 4.63 6.83 -6.62
C ILE A 159 4.05 6.83 -5.20
N ILE A 160 4.20 5.72 -4.49
CA ILE A 160 3.78 5.57 -3.09
C ILE A 160 4.93 5.02 -2.26
N ILE A 161 5.28 5.72 -1.19
CA ILE A 161 6.31 5.28 -0.24
C ILE A 161 5.63 4.87 1.06
N THR A 162 5.84 3.63 1.51
CA THR A 162 5.19 3.05 2.70
C THR A 162 6.13 2.98 3.91
N ALA A 163 7.20 3.77 3.91
CA ALA A 163 8.15 3.94 5.01
C ALA A 163 8.50 5.44 5.18
N ALA A 164 8.69 5.87 6.43
CA ALA A 164 8.94 7.27 6.78
C ALA A 164 10.28 7.78 6.22
N CYS A 165 10.22 8.78 5.34
CA CYS A 165 11.40 9.47 4.83
C CYS A 165 11.75 10.68 5.70
N LYS A 166 13.04 11.00 5.87
CA LYS A 166 13.45 12.33 6.38
C LYS A 166 13.14 13.45 5.38
N ARG A 167 13.39 13.16 4.10
CA ARG A 167 13.01 13.94 2.92
C ARG A 167 12.67 12.94 1.81
N ILE A 168 11.70 13.26 0.97
CA ILE A 168 11.39 12.44 -0.21
C ILE A 168 12.66 12.40 -1.10
N PRO A 169 13.15 11.22 -1.52
CA PRO A 169 14.33 11.11 -2.36
C PRO A 169 14.15 11.78 -3.73
N ASP A 170 15.11 12.61 -4.12
CA ASP A 170 15.09 13.31 -5.41
C ASP A 170 15.07 12.33 -6.60
N THR A 171 15.70 11.16 -6.43
CA THR A 171 15.65 10.03 -7.37
C THR A 171 14.22 9.59 -7.69
N LEU A 172 13.35 9.50 -6.69
CA LEU A 172 11.94 9.12 -6.87
C LEU A 172 11.13 10.27 -7.46
N MET A 173 11.42 11.51 -7.05
CA MET A 173 10.80 12.69 -7.64
C MET A 173 11.10 12.78 -9.14
N HIS A 174 12.34 12.54 -9.56
CA HIS A 174 12.71 12.56 -10.99
C HIS A 174 12.00 11.48 -11.81
N GLN A 175 11.74 10.31 -11.22
CA GLN A 175 11.04 9.20 -11.88
C GLN A 175 9.52 9.37 -11.98
N LEU A 176 8.93 10.41 -11.36
CA LEU A 176 7.52 10.72 -11.51
C LEU A 176 7.24 11.35 -12.89
N ALA A 177 6.17 10.93 -13.56
CA ALA A 177 5.69 11.53 -14.80
C ALA A 177 5.18 12.96 -14.57
N LEU A 178 5.11 13.78 -15.62
CA LEU A 178 4.39 15.06 -15.58
C LEU A 178 2.93 14.80 -15.20
N ASP A 179 2.34 15.64 -14.35
CA ASP A 179 1.02 15.47 -13.73
C ASP A 179 0.88 14.20 -12.84
N GLY A 180 1.97 13.47 -12.63
CA GLY A 180 2.02 12.34 -11.72
C GLY A 180 1.90 12.77 -10.26
N LEU A 181 1.43 11.84 -9.42
CA LEU A 181 1.28 12.06 -7.97
C LEU A 181 2.24 11.17 -7.18
N LEU A 182 2.90 11.77 -6.19
CA LEU A 182 3.74 11.05 -5.23
C LEU A 182 3.19 11.25 -3.83
N ILE A 183 3.00 10.16 -3.09
CA ILE A 183 2.61 10.19 -1.69
C ILE A 183 3.65 9.52 -0.80
N ALA A 184 4.01 10.17 0.30
CA ALA A 184 4.98 9.65 1.24
C ALA A 184 4.75 10.17 2.68
N PRO A 185 5.01 9.35 3.71
CA PRO A 185 5.17 9.83 5.07
C PRO A 185 6.55 10.49 5.24
N VAL A 186 6.57 11.72 5.72
CA VAL A 186 7.77 12.53 5.91
C VAL A 186 7.89 13.02 7.36
N GLY A 187 9.03 12.76 8.00
CA GLY A 187 9.33 13.14 9.38
C GLY A 187 10.02 12.01 10.17
N GLU A 188 10.33 12.27 11.43
CA GLU A 188 11.04 11.32 12.31
C GLU A 188 10.10 10.60 13.28
N ASN A 189 9.62 11.28 14.33
CA ASN A 189 8.80 10.65 15.39
C ASN A 189 7.32 10.55 15.03
N ILE A 190 6.72 11.67 14.64
CA ILE A 190 5.37 11.78 14.08
C ILE A 190 5.54 12.36 12.69
N GLN A 191 5.08 11.65 11.66
CA GLN A 191 5.22 12.06 10.27
C GLN A 191 3.98 12.79 9.76
N SER A 192 4.21 13.62 8.76
CA SER A 192 3.19 14.12 7.85
C SER A 192 3.04 13.18 6.68
N LEU A 193 1.81 12.81 6.33
CA LEU A 193 1.52 12.24 5.01
C LEU A 193 1.43 13.39 4.00
N ILE A 194 2.35 13.41 3.04
CA ILE A 194 2.48 14.47 2.03
C ILE A 194 2.12 13.90 0.66
N LEU A 195 1.26 14.60 -0.08
CA LEU A 195 0.93 14.35 -1.47
C LEU A 195 1.49 15.47 -2.35
N LEU A 196 2.37 15.12 -3.29
CA LEU A 196 2.94 16.04 -4.26
C LEU A 196 2.40 15.74 -5.66
N ARG A 197 2.27 16.77 -6.49
CA ARG A 197 2.08 16.66 -7.94
C ARG A 197 3.30 17.21 -8.66
N LYS A 198 3.77 16.51 -9.69
CA LYS A 198 4.80 17.07 -10.59
C LYS A 198 4.14 17.94 -11.65
N THR A 199 4.62 19.17 -11.80
CA THR A 199 4.21 20.12 -12.83
C THR A 199 5.41 20.43 -13.74
N SER A 200 5.20 21.24 -14.78
CA SER A 200 6.28 21.71 -15.65
C SER A 200 7.28 22.63 -14.92
N GLU A 201 6.87 23.21 -13.79
CA GLU A 201 7.65 24.18 -13.00
C GLU A 201 8.30 23.54 -11.77
N GLY A 202 8.01 22.27 -11.47
CA GLY A 202 8.55 21.57 -10.31
C GLY A 202 7.52 20.69 -9.62
N PHE A 203 7.39 20.83 -8.30
CA PHE A 203 6.47 20.05 -7.49
C PHE A 203 5.55 20.96 -6.67
N GLU A 204 4.26 20.65 -6.73
CA GLU A 204 3.22 21.30 -5.94
C GLU A 204 2.80 20.38 -4.79
N GLU A 205 2.76 20.88 -3.56
CA GLU A 205 2.18 20.17 -2.42
C GLU A 205 0.66 20.29 -2.45
N ILE A 206 -0.03 19.18 -2.70
CA ILE A 206 -1.49 19.13 -2.82
C ILE A 206 -2.15 18.88 -1.46
N LYS A 207 -1.51 18.06 -0.61
CA LYS A 207 -2.00 17.72 0.74
C LYS A 207 -0.84 17.49 1.70
N ASN A 208 -1.08 17.83 2.96
CA ASN A 208 -0.15 17.58 4.06
C ASN A 208 -0.94 17.39 5.36
N GLN A 209 -0.84 16.22 5.96
CA GLN A 209 -1.55 15.88 7.19
C GLN A 209 -0.61 15.20 8.18
N LYS A 210 -0.44 15.81 9.36
CA LYS A 210 0.31 15.24 10.49
C LYS A 210 -0.47 14.12 11.18
N GLY A 211 0.25 13.32 11.97
CA GLY A 211 -0.35 12.35 12.89
C GLY A 211 -0.16 10.89 12.49
N TYR A 212 0.84 10.60 11.65
CA TYR A 212 1.13 9.25 11.19
C TYR A 212 2.42 8.71 11.80
N VAL A 213 2.51 7.39 11.93
CA VAL A 213 3.70 6.67 12.39
C VAL A 213 3.95 5.50 11.44
N PHE A 214 5.09 5.54 10.76
CA PHE A 214 5.59 4.51 9.86
C PHE A 214 6.97 4.02 10.31
N VAL A 215 7.35 2.82 9.86
CA VAL A 215 8.72 2.33 9.97
C VAL A 215 9.68 3.22 9.17
N PRO A 216 10.95 3.40 9.59
CA PRO A 216 11.87 4.29 8.91
C PRO A 216 12.25 3.77 7.52
N PHE A 217 12.39 4.70 6.58
CA PHE A 217 12.98 4.46 5.27
C PHE A 217 14.51 4.44 5.39
N LEU A 218 15.12 3.27 5.16
CA LEU A 218 16.55 2.99 5.41
C LEU A 218 17.34 2.71 4.14
#